data_AF-A0A9E3KE67-F1
#
_entry.id   AF-A0A9E3KE67-F1
#
_cell.length_a   1.000
_cell.length_b   1.000
_cell.length_c   1.000
_cell.angle_alpha   90.00
_cell.angle_beta   90.00
_cell.angle_gamma   90.00
#
_symmetry.space_group_name_H-M   'P 1'
#
loop_
_entity.id
_entity.type
_entity.pdbx_description
1 polymer ?
#
loop_
_entity_poly.entity_id
_entity_poly.type
_entity_poly.pdbx_seq_one_letter_code
_entity_poly.pdbx_strand_id
1 'polypeptide(L)'
;MYHDEIVELSSSDKQYELDLGNVLSRAFEYTKTNLGTLWIMNLVYFFCSMALGITLIGVIALPALSFGYAMVAKKLVDGEQIEVGDIFKGFNHIGPTLKVGLVYFAFYMLIFIPVLLLFLPPALSGDESAIEAMMPLFMIVYMLLTLILSLGTYPLLALFGLAPHFKVFSKLRTLDAFKANFNFGKKRFWMWILIYLVGGIVGGIGTYILLLGLHFMPLVKAIAFFDIMKRQDQGEELLQQLESTL
;
A
#
# COMPACT_ATOMS: atom_id res chain seq x y z
N MET A 1 2.58 -22.75 -12.96
CA MET A 1 3.50 -23.12 -11.88
C MET A 1 3.44 -22.08 -10.77
N TYR A 2 4.02 -20.87 -10.91
CA TYR A 2 3.94 -19.84 -9.84
C TYR A 2 2.53 -19.33 -9.43
N HIS A 3 1.48 -19.49 -10.23
CA HIS A 3 0.13 -19.02 -9.85
C HIS A 3 -0.46 -19.89 -8.74
N ASP A 4 -0.44 -21.21 -8.92
CA ASP A 4 -1.05 -22.16 -7.97
C ASP A 4 -0.26 -22.22 -6.65
N GLU A 5 1.07 -22.20 -6.73
CA GLU A 5 1.98 -22.25 -5.57
C GLU A 5 1.85 -21.02 -4.66
N ILE A 6 1.69 -19.81 -5.22
CA ILE A 6 1.51 -18.58 -4.43
C ILE A 6 0.10 -18.50 -3.82
N VAL A 7 -0.91 -19.03 -4.52
CA VAL A 7 -2.26 -19.17 -3.96
C VAL A 7 -2.24 -20.18 -2.81
N GLU A 8 -1.54 -21.29 -2.97
CA GLU A 8 -1.37 -22.34 -1.95
C GLU A 8 -0.56 -21.83 -0.74
N LEU A 9 0.53 -21.10 -0.95
CA LEU A 9 1.32 -20.42 0.08
C LEU A 9 0.53 -19.35 0.85
N SER A 10 -0.35 -18.62 0.17
CA SER A 10 -1.30 -17.71 0.84
C SER A 10 -2.33 -18.48 1.70
N SER A 11 -2.57 -19.75 1.36
CA SER A 11 -3.53 -20.65 2.01
C SER A 11 -2.93 -21.56 3.10
N SER A 12 -1.62 -21.80 3.11
CA SER A 12 -0.89 -22.60 4.12
C SER A 12 -1.07 -22.10 5.57
N ASP A 13 -1.40 -23.00 6.49
CA ASP A 13 -1.66 -22.70 7.91
C ASP A 13 -0.40 -22.36 8.72
N LYS A 14 0.80 -22.51 8.13
CA LYS A 14 2.06 -22.15 8.80
C LYS A 14 2.16 -20.62 8.98
N GLN A 15 1.88 -20.17 10.19
CA GLN A 15 2.08 -18.78 10.58
C GLN A 15 3.56 -18.52 10.87
N TYR A 16 4.31 -18.07 9.87
CA TYR A 16 5.59 -17.43 10.15
C TYR A 16 5.35 -16.14 10.92
N GLU A 17 5.86 -16.09 12.15
CA GLU A 17 5.88 -14.91 13.00
C GLU A 17 6.83 -13.88 12.39
N LEU A 18 6.30 -12.70 12.08
CA LEU A 18 7.13 -11.60 11.58
C LEU A 18 7.72 -10.89 12.78
N ASP A 19 9.05 -10.81 12.82
CA ASP A 19 9.75 -10.02 13.80
C ASP A 19 9.65 -8.54 13.42
N LEU A 20 8.68 -7.85 14.02
CA LEU A 20 8.45 -6.42 13.82
C LEU A 20 9.71 -5.59 14.11
N GLY A 21 10.44 -5.95 15.18
CA GLY A 21 11.66 -5.24 15.59
C GLY A 21 12.73 -5.33 14.52
N ASN A 22 12.94 -6.53 13.98
CA ASN A 22 13.88 -6.75 12.88
C ASN A 22 13.46 -6.01 11.60
N VAL A 23 12.17 -6.07 11.22
CA VAL A 23 11.67 -5.35 10.02
C VAL A 23 11.89 -3.84 10.14
N LEU A 24 11.53 -3.26 11.29
CA LEU A 24 11.69 -1.83 11.53
C LEU A 24 13.17 -1.42 11.62
N SER A 25 14.00 -2.24 12.27
CA SER A 25 15.44 -2.00 12.37
C SER A 25 16.09 -2.01 11.00
N ARG A 26 15.79 -3.00 10.15
CA ARG A 26 16.28 -3.06 8.77
C ARG A 26 15.80 -1.88 7.94
N ALA A 27 14.52 -1.51 8.04
CA ALA A 27 13.99 -0.34 7.34
C ALA A 27 14.75 0.93 7.74
N PHE A 28 15.01 1.10 9.05
CA PHE A 28 15.76 2.23 9.57
C PHE A 28 17.21 2.25 9.08
N GLU A 29 17.90 1.11 9.10
CA GLU A 29 19.27 1.00 8.58
C GLU A 29 19.32 1.32 7.08
N TYR A 30 18.40 0.79 6.26
CA TYR A 30 18.34 1.12 4.84
C TYR A 30 18.10 2.62 4.59
N THR A 31 17.19 3.23 5.36
CA THR A 31 16.95 4.68 5.31
C THR A 31 18.21 5.47 5.69
N LYS A 32 18.91 5.07 6.76
CA LYS A 32 20.12 5.75 7.23
C LYS A 32 21.26 5.65 6.22
N THR A 33 21.51 4.45 5.68
CA THR A 33 22.58 4.21 4.69
C THR A 33 22.33 4.97 3.38
N ASN A 34 21.07 5.15 2.99
CA ASN A 34 20.71 5.75 1.70
C ASN A 34 19.98 7.09 1.85
N LEU A 35 20.21 7.80 2.96
CA LEU A 35 19.42 8.97 3.36
C LEU A 35 19.36 10.05 2.27
N GLY A 36 20.51 10.39 1.67
CA GLY A 36 20.60 11.40 0.63
C GLY A 36 19.76 11.05 -0.61
N THR A 37 19.93 9.85 -1.15
CA THR A 37 19.19 9.38 -2.32
C THR A 37 17.69 9.30 -2.04
N LEU A 38 17.30 8.74 -0.88
CA LEU A 38 15.91 8.59 -0.49
C LEU A 38 15.24 9.94 -0.23
N TRP A 39 15.96 10.93 0.29
CA TRP A 39 15.46 12.29 0.46
C TRP A 39 15.18 12.97 -0.89
N ILE A 40 16.11 12.90 -1.84
CA ILE A 40 15.91 13.45 -3.19
C ILE A 40 14.73 12.74 -3.88
N MET A 41 14.63 11.42 -3.75
CA MET A 41 13.47 10.66 -4.25
C MET A 41 12.15 11.16 -3.65
N ASN A 42 12.10 11.50 -2.35
CA ASN A 42 10.90 12.04 -1.72
C ASN A 42 10.51 13.40 -2.27
N LEU A 43 11.47 14.28 -2.54
CA LEU A 43 11.19 15.55 -3.20
C LEU A 43 10.62 15.33 -4.60
N VAL A 44 11.26 14.47 -5.39
CA VAL A 44 10.80 14.13 -6.74
C VAL A 44 9.38 13.55 -6.67
N TYR A 45 9.14 12.59 -5.79
CA TYR A 45 7.82 11.99 -5.59
C TYR A 45 6.78 13.02 -5.17
N PHE A 46 7.11 13.89 -4.22
CA PHE A 46 6.19 14.91 -3.70
C PHE A 46 5.75 15.87 -4.80
N PHE A 47 6.70 16.45 -5.54
CA PHE A 47 6.38 17.37 -6.63
C PHE A 47 5.68 16.69 -7.80
N CYS A 48 6.11 15.48 -8.18
CA CYS A 48 5.41 14.69 -9.19
C CYS A 48 3.98 14.36 -8.75
N SER A 49 3.77 13.97 -7.50
CA SER A 49 2.45 13.63 -6.98
C SER A 49 1.53 14.85 -6.92
N MET A 50 2.04 16.03 -6.56
CA MET A 50 1.28 17.27 -6.63
C MET A 50 0.87 17.61 -8.07
N ALA A 51 1.83 17.57 -9.00
CA ALA A 51 1.57 17.86 -10.41
C ALA A 51 0.57 16.87 -11.01
N LEU A 52 0.69 15.58 -10.69
CA LEU A 52 -0.24 14.55 -11.12
C LEU A 52 -1.61 14.71 -10.46
N GLY A 53 -1.67 15.02 -9.16
CA GLY A 53 -2.91 15.10 -8.39
C GLY A 53 -3.92 16.13 -8.90
N ILE A 54 -3.47 17.17 -9.59
CA ILE A 54 -4.34 18.19 -10.20
C ILE A 54 -4.74 17.87 -11.65
N THR A 55 -4.33 16.72 -12.19
CA THR A 55 -4.56 16.34 -13.59
C THR A 55 -5.37 15.06 -13.71
N LEU A 56 -6.13 14.92 -14.80
CA LEU A 56 -6.83 13.67 -15.13
C LEU A 56 -5.86 12.50 -15.36
N ILE A 57 -4.68 12.78 -15.93
CA ILE A 57 -3.65 11.74 -16.11
C ILE A 57 -3.09 11.25 -14.76
N GLY A 58 -3.22 12.03 -13.69
CA GLY A 58 -2.82 11.64 -12.34
C GLY A 58 -3.51 10.39 -11.83
N VAL A 59 -4.78 10.17 -12.17
CA VAL A 59 -5.52 8.95 -11.80
C VAL A 59 -4.81 7.69 -12.32
N ILE A 60 -4.16 7.81 -13.48
CA ILE A 60 -3.44 6.72 -14.14
C ILE A 60 -2.00 6.62 -13.65
N ALA A 61 -1.34 7.77 -13.51
CA ALA A 61 0.08 7.85 -13.22
C ALA A 61 0.43 7.67 -11.74
N LEU A 62 -0.41 8.14 -10.81
CA LEU A 62 -0.14 8.07 -9.37
C LEU A 62 0.04 6.63 -8.87
N PRO A 63 -0.82 5.64 -9.21
CA PRO A 63 -0.61 4.26 -8.78
C PRO A 63 0.73 3.69 -9.24
N ALA A 64 1.18 4.03 -10.45
CA ALA A 64 2.45 3.60 -10.98
C ALA A 64 3.63 4.29 -10.25
N LEU A 65 3.56 5.61 -10.05
CA LEU A 65 4.57 6.36 -9.32
C LEU A 65 4.71 5.87 -7.86
N SER A 66 3.58 5.66 -7.16
CA SER A 66 3.60 5.12 -5.80
C SER A 66 4.17 3.70 -5.74
N PHE A 67 3.91 2.87 -6.76
CA PHE A 67 4.52 1.54 -6.86
C PHE A 67 6.03 1.60 -7.14
N GLY A 68 6.53 2.70 -7.71
CA GLY A 68 7.95 2.98 -7.85
C GLY A 68 8.74 2.83 -6.55
N TYR A 69 8.17 3.25 -5.42
CA TYR A 69 8.81 3.04 -4.12
C TYR A 69 8.93 1.56 -3.72
N ALA A 70 7.95 0.72 -4.10
CA ALA A 70 8.05 -0.71 -3.85
C ALA A 70 9.19 -1.33 -4.66
N MET A 71 9.47 -0.81 -5.87
CA MET A 71 10.61 -1.22 -6.69
C MET A 71 11.94 -0.79 -6.08
N VAL A 72 12.04 0.46 -5.61
CA VAL A 72 13.23 0.96 -4.88
C VAL A 72 13.47 0.14 -3.61
N ALA A 73 12.41 -0.14 -2.86
CA ALA A 73 12.48 -0.93 -1.65
C ALA A 73 12.93 -2.38 -1.92
N LYS A 74 12.45 -2.98 -3.01
CA LYS A 74 12.94 -4.29 -3.47
C LYS A 74 14.44 -4.26 -3.75
N LYS A 75 14.92 -3.29 -4.53
CA LYS A 75 16.37 -3.14 -4.82
C LYS A 75 17.21 -3.04 -3.56
N LEU A 76 16.76 -2.25 -2.58
CA LEU A 76 17.45 -2.13 -1.28
C LEU A 76 17.48 -3.45 -0.50
N VAL A 77 16.38 -4.21 -0.50
CA VAL A 77 16.31 -5.54 0.12
C VAL A 77 17.26 -6.52 -0.57
N ASP A 78 17.39 -6.43 -1.89
CA ASP A 78 18.29 -7.27 -2.70
C ASP A 78 19.77 -6.85 -2.60
N GLY A 79 20.07 -5.74 -1.91
CA GLY A 79 21.43 -5.20 -1.79
C GLY A 79 21.93 -4.49 -3.04
N GLU A 80 21.03 -4.11 -3.96
CA GLU A 80 21.35 -3.35 -5.16
C GLU A 80 21.49 -1.86 -4.87
N GLN A 81 22.33 -1.17 -5.65
CA GLN A 81 22.42 0.29 -5.59
C GLN A 81 21.14 0.93 -6.14
N ILE A 82 20.66 1.96 -5.45
CA ILE A 82 19.48 2.73 -5.86
C ILE A 82 19.87 4.08 -6.47
N GLU A 83 19.12 4.49 -7.47
CA GLU A 83 19.24 5.78 -8.15
C GLU A 83 17.91 6.49 -8.15
N VAL A 84 17.90 7.83 -8.12
CA VAL A 84 16.66 8.63 -8.09
C VAL A 84 15.68 8.23 -9.21
N GLY A 85 16.20 7.87 -10.40
CA GLY A 85 15.41 7.42 -11.53
C GLY A 85 14.63 6.12 -11.31
N ASP A 86 15.03 5.29 -10.33
CA ASP A 86 14.37 4.01 -10.04
C ASP A 86 12.91 4.17 -9.63
N ILE A 87 12.52 5.32 -9.04
CA ILE A 87 11.12 5.58 -8.67
C ILE A 87 10.20 5.62 -9.90
N PHE A 88 10.74 6.00 -11.07
CA PHE A 88 9.97 6.01 -12.31
C PHE A 88 9.83 4.62 -12.94
N LYS A 89 10.55 3.60 -12.45
CA LYS A 89 10.37 2.22 -12.94
C LYS A 89 8.98 1.65 -12.64
N GLY A 90 8.24 2.25 -11.70
CA GLY A 90 6.83 1.92 -11.48
C GLY A 90 5.95 2.13 -12.72
N PHE A 91 6.31 3.06 -13.62
CA PHE A 91 5.61 3.29 -14.89
C PHE A 91 5.73 2.12 -15.88
N ASN A 92 6.77 1.28 -15.77
CA ASN A 92 6.85 0.03 -16.54
C ASN A 92 5.74 -0.97 -16.18
N HIS A 93 5.04 -0.73 -15.07
CA HIS A 93 3.96 -1.56 -14.56
C HIS A 93 2.62 -0.82 -14.52
N ILE A 94 2.43 0.22 -15.35
CA ILE A 94 1.22 1.05 -15.34
C ILE A 94 -0.07 0.25 -15.52
N GLY A 95 -0.11 -0.74 -16.43
CA GLY A 95 -1.30 -1.56 -16.65
C GLY A 95 -1.69 -2.38 -15.41
N PRO A 96 -0.77 -3.18 -14.83
CA PRO A 96 -0.99 -3.89 -13.58
C PRO A 96 -1.36 -2.98 -12.39
N THR A 97 -0.64 -1.88 -12.16
CA THR A 97 -0.88 -0.98 -11.02
C THR A 97 -2.17 -0.18 -11.18
N LEU A 98 -2.50 0.26 -12.39
CA LEU A 98 -3.78 0.91 -12.71
C LEU A 98 -4.95 0.00 -12.39
N LYS A 99 -4.91 -1.27 -12.79
CA LYS A 99 -6.01 -2.22 -12.50
C LYS A 99 -6.26 -2.36 -11.00
N VAL A 100 -5.19 -2.38 -10.19
CA VAL A 100 -5.33 -2.41 -8.73
C VAL A 100 -5.84 -1.07 -8.19
N GLY A 101 -5.31 0.05 -8.71
CA GLY A 101 -5.75 1.40 -8.40
C GLY A 101 -7.24 1.63 -8.67
N LEU A 102 -7.77 1.14 -9.80
CA LEU A 102 -9.18 1.25 -10.15
C LEU A 102 -10.09 0.49 -9.19
N VAL A 103 -9.64 -0.66 -8.67
CA VAL A 103 -10.40 -1.40 -7.64
C VAL A 103 -10.44 -0.62 -6.33
N TYR A 104 -9.33 -0.05 -5.88
CA TYR A 104 -9.32 0.84 -4.72
C TYR A 104 -10.20 2.07 -4.94
N PHE A 105 -10.09 2.71 -6.11
CA PHE A 105 -10.88 3.88 -6.46
C PHE A 105 -12.38 3.57 -6.43
N ALA A 106 -12.81 2.46 -7.05
CA ALA A 106 -14.20 2.03 -7.02
C ALA A 106 -14.69 1.77 -5.59
N PHE A 107 -13.86 1.17 -4.73
CA PHE A 107 -14.18 0.96 -3.32
C PHE A 107 -14.33 2.28 -2.55
N TYR A 108 -13.41 3.24 -2.73
CA TYR A 108 -13.54 4.56 -2.13
C TYR A 108 -14.79 5.30 -2.64
N MET A 109 -15.04 5.29 -3.94
CA MET A 109 -16.24 5.91 -4.52
C MET A 109 -17.52 5.34 -3.92
N LEU A 110 -17.61 4.02 -3.74
CA LEU A 110 -18.77 3.37 -3.12
C LEU A 110 -19.05 3.92 -1.71
N ILE A 111 -18.01 4.22 -0.95
CA ILE A 111 -18.12 4.79 0.40
C ILE A 111 -18.58 6.26 0.36
N PHE A 112 -18.19 7.02 -0.67
CA PHE A 112 -18.58 8.42 -0.82
C PHE A 112 -19.98 8.63 -1.43
N ILE A 113 -20.58 7.62 -2.06
CA ILE A 113 -21.92 7.72 -2.67
C ILE A 113 -22.98 8.28 -1.70
N PRO A 114 -23.12 7.81 -0.45
CA PRO A 114 -24.13 8.36 0.47
C PRO A 114 -23.98 9.86 0.74
N VAL A 115 -22.74 10.36 0.81
CA VAL A 115 -22.46 11.79 1.02
C VAL A 115 -22.83 12.59 -0.24
N LEU A 116 -22.50 12.05 -1.42
CA LEU A 116 -22.89 12.67 -2.68
C LEU A 116 -24.42 12.71 -2.80
N LEU A 117 -25.13 11.63 -2.48
CA LEU A 117 -26.60 11.57 -2.55
C LEU A 117 -27.30 12.53 -1.57
N LEU A 118 -26.68 12.80 -0.41
CA LEU A 118 -27.20 13.79 0.54
C LEU A 118 -27.12 15.22 0.00
N PHE A 119 -26.03 15.54 -0.71
CA PHE A 119 -25.73 16.91 -1.16
C PHE A 119 -26.20 17.21 -2.60
N LEU A 120 -26.41 16.17 -3.41
CA LEU A 120 -26.78 16.33 -4.81
C LEU A 120 -28.12 17.05 -5.01
N PRO A 121 -29.21 16.79 -4.27
CA PRO A 121 -30.48 17.45 -4.52
C PRO A 121 -30.46 18.98 -4.29
N PRO A 122 -29.93 19.53 -3.17
CA PRO A 122 -29.75 20.97 -3.01
C PRO A 122 -28.81 21.59 -4.05
N ALA A 123 -27.75 20.87 -4.45
CA ALA A 123 -26.83 21.35 -5.48
C ALA A 123 -27.51 21.45 -6.87
N LEU A 124 -28.42 20.53 -7.19
CA LEU A 124 -29.16 20.52 -8.44
C LEU A 124 -30.34 21.50 -8.47
N SER A 125 -30.88 21.91 -7.30
CA SER A 125 -31.97 22.89 -7.25
C SER A 125 -31.51 24.32 -7.52
N GLY A 126 -30.21 24.61 -7.35
CA GLY A 126 -29.66 25.97 -7.46
C GLY A 126 -30.12 26.91 -6.34
N ASP A 127 -30.75 26.38 -5.29
CA ASP A 127 -31.25 27.14 -4.15
C ASP A 127 -30.12 27.30 -3.12
N GLU A 128 -29.51 28.48 -3.10
CA GLU A 128 -28.45 28.84 -2.14
C GLU A 128 -28.90 28.66 -0.69
N SER A 129 -30.17 28.96 -0.38
CA SER A 129 -30.70 28.83 0.98
C SER A 129 -30.81 27.37 1.42
N ALA A 130 -31.17 26.48 0.49
CA ALA A 130 -31.20 25.04 0.74
C ALA A 130 -29.78 24.47 0.96
N ILE A 131 -28.80 24.95 0.19
CA ILE A 131 -27.39 24.57 0.34
C ILE A 131 -26.86 25.03 1.71
N GLU A 132 -27.11 26.28 2.10
CA GLU A 132 -26.71 26.83 3.40
C GLU A 132 -27.33 26.06 4.56
N ALA A 133 -28.63 25.74 4.47
CA ALA A 133 -29.34 24.98 5.51
C ALA A 133 -28.80 23.55 5.68
N MET A 134 -28.33 22.92 4.59
CA MET A 134 -27.76 21.56 4.61
C MET A 134 -26.28 21.53 5.03
N MET A 135 -25.58 22.66 4.96
CA MET A 135 -24.14 22.73 5.21
C MET A 135 -23.70 22.17 6.57
N PRO A 136 -24.37 22.48 7.70
CA PRO A 136 -23.96 21.93 9.00
C PRO A 136 -24.09 20.39 9.06
N LEU A 137 -25.19 19.86 8.52
CA LEU A 137 -25.39 18.40 8.45
C LEU A 137 -24.33 17.75 7.55
N PHE A 138 -24.05 18.35 6.39
CA PHE A 138 -22.99 17.89 5.51
C PHE A 138 -21.64 17.85 6.23
N MET A 139 -21.25 18.91 6.94
CA MET A 139 -19.99 18.94 7.68
C MET A 139 -19.92 17.84 8.75
N ILE A 140 -21.01 17.60 9.50
CA ILE A 140 -21.06 16.53 10.50
C ILE A 140 -20.92 15.16 9.84
N VAL A 141 -21.70 14.88 8.79
CA VAL A 141 -21.66 13.60 8.07
C VAL A 141 -20.28 13.39 7.43
N TYR A 142 -19.71 14.42 6.81
CA TYR A 142 -18.38 14.37 6.21
C TYR A 142 -17.29 14.14 7.26
N MET A 143 -17.35 14.82 8.40
CA MET A 143 -16.42 14.63 9.52
C MET A 143 -16.51 13.21 10.09
N LEU A 144 -17.72 12.69 10.30
CA LEU A 144 -17.92 11.31 10.78
C LEU A 144 -17.43 10.29 9.74
N LEU A 145 -17.73 10.51 8.45
CA LEU A 145 -17.28 9.62 7.39
C LEU A 145 -15.75 9.60 7.29
N THR A 146 -15.12 10.78 7.30
CA THR A 146 -13.65 10.89 7.23
C THR A 146 -12.99 10.29 8.47
N LEU A 147 -13.58 10.42 9.66
CA LEU A 147 -13.11 9.74 10.87
C LEU A 147 -13.21 8.22 10.71
N ILE A 148 -14.36 7.69 10.27
CA ILE A 148 -14.57 6.25 10.03
C ILE A 148 -13.59 5.74 8.98
N LEU A 149 -13.38 6.48 7.88
CA LEU A 149 -12.42 6.13 6.83
C LEU A 149 -10.98 6.14 7.37
N SER A 150 -10.61 7.13 8.17
CA SER A 150 -9.27 7.23 8.76
C SER A 150 -8.99 6.05 9.70
N LEU A 151 -9.95 5.68 10.54
CA LEU A 151 -9.84 4.51 11.42
C LEU A 151 -9.88 3.19 10.63
N GLY A 152 -10.77 3.09 9.63
CA GLY A 152 -10.93 1.93 8.76
C GLY A 152 -9.78 1.71 7.77
N THR A 153 -8.96 2.73 7.52
CA THR A 153 -7.81 2.64 6.62
C THR A 153 -6.80 1.61 7.12
N TYR A 154 -6.56 1.49 8.43
CA TYR A 154 -5.59 0.51 8.95
C TYR A 154 -6.03 -0.95 8.70
N PRO A 155 -7.26 -1.38 9.04
CA PRO A 155 -7.79 -2.68 8.62
C PRO A 155 -7.74 -2.91 7.11
N LEU A 156 -8.11 -1.89 6.31
CA LEU A 156 -8.10 -2.01 4.85
C LEU A 156 -6.68 -2.20 4.31
N LEU A 157 -5.71 -1.47 4.86
CA LEU A 157 -4.30 -1.62 4.51
C LEU A 157 -3.75 -2.98 4.96
N ALA A 158 -4.17 -3.49 6.12
CA ALA A 158 -3.80 -4.82 6.59
C ALA A 158 -4.31 -5.93 5.66
N LEU A 159 -5.54 -5.81 5.18
CA LEU A 159 -6.18 -6.83 4.33
C LEU A 159 -5.85 -6.67 2.84
N PHE A 160 -5.64 -5.43 2.38
CA PHE A 160 -5.57 -5.12 0.95
C PHE A 160 -4.32 -4.34 0.54
N GLY A 161 -3.52 -3.79 1.45
CA GLY A 161 -2.40 -2.89 1.16
C GLY A 161 -1.19 -3.48 0.40
N LEU A 162 -1.09 -4.80 0.24
CA LEU A 162 -0.04 -5.47 -0.54
C LEU A 162 -0.55 -6.03 -1.88
N ALA A 163 -1.82 -5.83 -2.23
CA ALA A 163 -2.36 -6.29 -3.52
C ALA A 163 -1.53 -5.83 -4.74
N PRO A 164 -0.96 -4.60 -4.80
CA PRO A 164 -0.04 -4.22 -5.88
C PRO A 164 1.22 -5.10 -5.95
N HIS A 165 1.75 -5.53 -4.80
CA HIS A 165 2.97 -6.35 -4.70
C HIS A 165 2.70 -7.74 -5.26
N PHE A 166 1.62 -8.40 -4.82
CA PHE A 166 1.17 -9.68 -5.38
C PHE A 166 0.85 -9.57 -6.88
N LYS A 167 0.25 -8.47 -7.33
CA LYS A 167 -0.07 -8.28 -8.74
C LYS A 167 1.18 -8.17 -9.61
N VAL A 168 2.18 -7.40 -9.18
CA VAL A 168 3.37 -7.10 -9.99
C VAL A 168 4.46 -8.16 -9.80
N PHE A 169 4.83 -8.49 -8.56
CA PHE A 169 5.93 -9.42 -8.28
C PHE A 169 5.53 -10.88 -8.50
N SER A 170 4.29 -11.25 -8.14
CA SER A 170 3.78 -12.62 -8.33
C SER A 170 2.98 -12.80 -9.64
N LYS A 171 2.87 -11.76 -10.47
CA LYS A 171 2.17 -11.77 -11.76
C LYS A 171 0.72 -12.28 -11.72
N LEU A 172 0.04 -12.20 -10.57
CA LEU A 172 -1.33 -12.70 -10.39
C LEU A 172 -2.35 -11.90 -11.21
N ARG A 173 -3.56 -12.43 -11.46
CA ARG A 173 -4.68 -11.59 -11.96
C ARG A 173 -5.10 -10.62 -10.86
N THR A 174 -5.75 -9.51 -11.22
CA THR A 174 -6.06 -8.43 -10.27
C THR A 174 -6.90 -8.93 -9.09
N LEU A 175 -8.03 -9.60 -9.35
CA LEU A 175 -8.87 -10.15 -8.29
C LEU A 175 -8.16 -11.24 -7.47
N ASP A 176 -7.35 -12.07 -8.13
CA ASP A 176 -6.55 -13.10 -7.44
C ASP A 176 -5.51 -12.46 -6.51
N ALA A 177 -4.90 -11.34 -6.91
CA ALA A 177 -3.98 -10.58 -6.05
C ALA A 177 -4.67 -10.00 -4.81
N PHE A 178 -5.92 -9.51 -4.95
CA PHE A 178 -6.72 -9.07 -3.79
C PHE A 178 -7.09 -10.25 -2.88
N LYS A 179 -7.46 -11.41 -3.44
CA LYS A 179 -7.76 -12.62 -2.65
C LYS A 179 -6.53 -13.16 -1.93
N ALA A 180 -5.40 -13.25 -2.63
CA ALA A 180 -4.13 -13.66 -2.05
C ALA A 180 -3.74 -12.72 -0.91
N ASN A 181 -3.82 -11.40 -1.13
CA ASN A 181 -3.52 -10.46 -0.08
C ASN A 181 -4.51 -10.50 1.09
N PHE A 182 -5.80 -10.71 0.85
CA PHE A 182 -6.79 -10.88 1.92
C PHE A 182 -6.49 -12.10 2.78
N ASN A 183 -6.18 -13.24 2.14
CA ASN A 183 -5.80 -14.48 2.83
C ASN A 183 -4.49 -14.33 3.60
N PHE A 184 -3.55 -13.60 3.03
CA PHE A 184 -2.28 -13.26 3.67
C PHE A 184 -2.45 -12.31 4.86
N GLY A 185 -3.24 -11.26 4.69
CA GLY A 185 -3.51 -10.24 5.69
C GLY A 185 -4.35 -10.76 6.86
N LYS A 186 -5.41 -11.54 6.61
CA LYS A 186 -6.32 -12.04 7.66
C LYS A 186 -5.60 -12.90 8.70
N LYS A 187 -4.62 -13.71 8.28
CA LYS A 187 -3.82 -14.57 9.17
C LYS A 187 -2.92 -13.77 10.12
N ARG A 188 -2.59 -12.54 9.74
CA ARG A 188 -1.63 -11.66 10.41
C ARG A 188 -2.23 -10.29 10.69
N PHE A 189 -3.55 -10.23 10.84
CA PHE A 189 -4.31 -8.98 10.78
C PHE A 189 -3.83 -7.95 11.79
N TRP A 190 -3.71 -8.35 13.06
CA TRP A 190 -3.24 -7.48 14.13
C TRP A 190 -1.80 -7.01 13.95
N MET A 191 -0.94 -7.90 13.44
CA MET A 191 0.45 -7.57 13.18
C MET A 191 0.59 -6.57 12.04
N TRP A 192 -0.18 -6.73 10.96
CA TRP A 192 -0.22 -5.73 9.89
C TRP A 192 -0.74 -4.39 10.39
N ILE A 193 -1.82 -4.37 11.20
CA ILE A 193 -2.29 -3.13 11.84
C ILE A 193 -1.15 -2.47 12.62
N LEU A 194 -0.42 -3.24 13.43
CA LEU A 194 0.69 -2.71 14.22
C LEU A 194 1.81 -2.16 13.33
N ILE A 195 2.19 -2.86 12.26
CA ILE A 195 3.16 -2.40 11.25
C ILE A 195 2.71 -1.07 10.63
N TYR A 196 1.45 -0.98 10.22
CA TYR A 196 0.90 0.24 9.62
C TYR A 196 0.81 1.39 10.62
N LEU A 197 0.49 1.10 11.88
CA LEU A 197 0.41 2.08 12.94
C LEU A 197 1.79 2.63 13.29
N VAL A 198 2.76 1.75 13.59
CA VAL A 198 4.12 2.16 13.96
C VAL A 198 4.83 2.80 12.76
N GLY A 199 4.76 2.17 11.59
CA GLY A 199 5.30 2.73 10.35
C GLY A 199 4.64 4.05 9.96
N GLY A 200 3.34 4.20 10.24
CA GLY A 200 2.59 5.44 10.04
C GLY A 200 3.00 6.55 11.01
N ILE A 201 3.26 6.25 12.29
CA ILE A 201 3.75 7.23 13.27
C ILE A 201 5.17 7.68 12.90
N VAL A 202 6.07 6.73 12.64
CA VAL A 202 7.46 7.04 12.26
C VAL A 202 7.50 7.80 10.94
N GLY A 203 6.73 7.33 9.94
CA GLY A 203 6.58 8.01 8.66
C GLY A 203 5.90 9.38 8.79
N GLY A 204 4.95 9.54 9.69
CA GLY A 204 4.30 10.83 9.98
C GLY A 204 5.30 11.84 10.54
N ILE A 205 5.98 11.48 11.63
CA ILE A 205 7.02 12.30 12.26
C ILE A 205 8.12 12.65 11.24
N GLY A 206 8.63 11.64 10.52
CA GLY A 206 9.66 11.85 9.51
C GLY A 206 9.19 12.72 8.34
N THR A 207 7.90 12.73 8.01
CA THR A 207 7.37 13.62 6.97
C THR A 207 7.42 15.08 7.41
N TYR A 208 7.13 15.37 8.68
CA TYR A 208 7.27 16.73 9.22
C TYR A 208 8.74 17.18 9.34
N ILE A 209 9.66 16.25 9.59
CA ILE A 209 11.11 16.50 9.62
C ILE A 209 11.68 16.33 8.20
N LEU A 210 11.28 17.18 7.26
CA LEU A 210 11.85 17.28 5.89
C LEU A 210 11.42 16.17 4.90
N LEU A 211 10.17 15.69 4.97
CA LEU A 211 9.61 14.70 4.02
C LEU A 211 10.34 13.34 4.03
N LEU A 212 11.17 13.07 5.02
CA LEU A 212 11.92 11.82 5.15
C LEU A 212 11.02 10.62 5.42
N GLY A 213 9.83 10.81 5.98
CA GLY A 213 8.97 9.70 6.35
C GLY A 213 8.19 9.06 5.18
N LEU A 214 8.13 9.69 4.01
CA LEU A 214 7.31 9.24 2.88
C LEU A 214 7.71 7.85 2.34
N HIS A 215 8.99 7.50 2.41
CA HIS A 215 9.52 6.22 1.91
C HIS A 215 9.63 5.13 2.98
N PHE A 216 9.52 5.49 4.26
CA PHE A 216 9.71 4.54 5.36
C PHE A 216 8.65 3.43 5.31
N MET A 217 7.38 3.78 5.07
CA MET A 217 6.31 2.80 4.99
C MET A 217 6.44 1.86 3.78
N PRO A 218 6.74 2.33 2.55
CA PRO A 218 7.09 1.43 1.44
C PRO A 218 8.25 0.46 1.75
N LEU A 219 9.31 0.90 2.44
CA LEU A 219 10.41 0.02 2.85
C LEU A 219 9.94 -1.07 3.82
N VAL A 220 9.23 -0.67 4.88
CA VAL A 220 8.68 -1.60 5.87
C VAL A 220 7.79 -2.65 5.21
N LYS A 221 6.93 -2.25 4.25
CA LYS A 221 6.09 -3.16 3.47
C LYS A 221 6.91 -4.15 2.65
N ALA A 222 7.90 -3.66 1.91
CA ALA A 222 8.69 -4.50 1.03
C ALA A 222 9.51 -5.52 1.83
N ILE A 223 10.17 -5.09 2.91
CA ILE A 223 10.94 -5.98 3.80
C ILE A 223 10.02 -7.04 4.39
N ALA A 224 8.88 -6.65 4.96
CA ALA A 224 7.94 -7.60 5.53
C ALA A 224 7.38 -8.56 4.47
N PHE A 225 7.07 -8.07 3.27
CA PHE A 225 6.59 -8.90 2.17
C PHE A 225 7.64 -9.93 1.73
N PHE A 226 8.86 -9.49 1.42
CA PHE A 226 9.92 -10.39 0.93
C PHE A 226 10.46 -11.33 2.01
N ASP A 227 10.54 -10.90 3.28
CA ASP A 227 10.94 -11.78 4.38
C ASP A 227 9.93 -12.90 4.59
N ILE A 228 8.63 -12.62 4.46
CA ILE A 228 7.60 -13.65 4.57
C ILE A 228 7.65 -14.61 3.38
N MET A 229 7.74 -14.09 2.15
CA MET A 229 7.83 -14.92 0.94
C MET A 229 9.06 -15.83 0.98
N LYS A 230 10.24 -15.29 1.34
CA LYS A 230 11.48 -16.08 1.41
C LYS A 230 11.41 -17.20 2.47
N ARG A 231 10.83 -16.93 3.63
CA ARG A 231 10.66 -17.94 4.70
C ARG A 231 9.66 -19.02 4.31
N GLN A 232 8.66 -18.66 3.49
CA GLN A 232 7.70 -19.59 2.94
C GLN A 232 8.35 -20.56 1.96
N ASP A 233 9.10 -20.05 0.96
CA ASP A 233 9.82 -20.87 -0.02
C ASP A 233 10.77 -21.87 0.67
N GLN A 234 11.57 -21.40 1.65
CA GLN A 234 12.50 -22.23 2.41
C GLN A 234 11.79 -23.34 3.23
N GLY A 235 10.58 -23.07 3.72
CA GLY A 235 9.82 -24.05 4.49
C GLY A 235 9.23 -25.17 3.65
N GLU A 236 8.92 -24.89 2.39
CA GLU A 236 8.44 -25.89 1.43
C GLU A 236 9.59 -26.77 0.92
N GLU A 237 10.74 -26.18 0.60
CA GLU A 237 11.95 -26.94 0.24
C GLU A 237 12.33 -27.97 1.33
N LEU A 238 12.28 -27.57 2.61
CA LEU A 238 12.58 -28.47 3.73
C LEU A 238 11.55 -29.59 3.90
N LEU A 239 10.26 -29.32 3.65
CA LEU A 239 9.22 -30.34 3.70
C LEU A 239 9.39 -31.36 2.57
N GLN A 240 9.64 -30.89 1.34
CA GLN A 240 9.89 -31.75 0.19
C GLN A 240 11.13 -32.64 0.42
N GLN A 241 12.19 -32.09 1.01
CA GLN A 241 13.37 -32.87 1.40
C GLN A 241 13.03 -33.95 2.42
N LEU A 242 12.29 -33.64 3.47
CA LEU A 242 11.88 -34.61 4.49
C LEU A 242 10.99 -35.72 3.93
N GLU A 243 10.02 -35.37 3.07
CA GLU A 243 9.15 -36.35 2.40
C GLU A 243 9.92 -37.25 1.44
N SER A 244 10.98 -36.76 0.79
CA SER A 244 11.82 -37.58 -0.09
C SER A 244 12.74 -38.55 0.66
N THR A 245 12.93 -38.35 1.96
CA THR A 245 13.76 -39.20 2.83
C THR A 245 12.97 -40.24 3.63
N LEU A 246 11.63 -40.17 3.58
CA LEU A 246 10.71 -41.12 4.21
C LEU A 246 10.18 -42.13 3.17
#